data_AF-A0A3D5TI82-F1
#
_entry.id   AF-A0A3D5TI82-F1
#
_cell.length_a   1.000
_cell.length_b   1.000
_cell.length_c   1.000
_cell.angle_alpha   90.00
_cell.angle_beta   90.00
_cell.angle_gamma   90.00
#
_symmetry.space_group_name_H-M   'P 1'
#
loop_
_entity.id
_entity.type
_entity.pdbx_description
1 polymer ?
#
loop_
_entity_poly.entity_id
_entity_poly.type
_entity_poly.pdbx_seq_one_letter_code
_entity_poly.pdbx_strand_id
1 'polypeptide(L)' 'EYKGSTFSVSNLGMFGIETFTPIVNQPDAAILGVCAVEDELVMD' A
#
# COMPACT_ATOMS: atom_id res chain seq x y z
N GLU A 1 -11.93 0.89 16.60
CA GLU A 1 -11.81 1.99 15.62
C GLU A 1 -10.64 2.87 16.00
N TYR A 2 -9.65 3.03 15.12
CA TYR A 2 -8.61 4.06 15.29
C TYR A 2 -9.20 5.40 14.84
N LYS A 3 -9.89 6.09 15.75
CA LYS A 3 -10.41 7.43 15.47
C LYS A 3 -9.24 8.42 15.38
N GLY A 4 -9.23 9.23 14.32
CA GLY A 4 -8.24 10.31 14.12
C GLY A 4 -7.09 10.01 13.14
N SER A 5 -7.14 8.89 12.42
CA SER A 5 -6.23 8.66 11.28
C SER A 5 -6.54 9.63 10.13
N THR A 6 -5.49 10.06 9.42
CA THR A 6 -5.59 10.90 8.20
C THR A 6 -5.09 10.16 6.96
N PHE A 7 -4.34 9.08 7.15
CA PHE A 7 -3.64 8.33 6.12
C PHE A 7 -3.36 6.92 6.62
N SER A 8 -3.55 5.92 5.76
CA SER A 8 -3.27 4.51 6.08
C SER A 8 -2.29 3.86 5.12
N VAL A 9 -1.68 2.74 5.55
CA VAL A 9 -0.79 1.91 4.74
C VAL A 9 -1.31 0.47 4.74
N SER A 10 -1.40 -0.14 3.56
CA SER A 10 -1.70 -1.57 3.39
C SER A 10 -0.50 -2.27 2.75
N ASN A 11 0.20 -3.08 3.54
CA ASN A 11 1.32 -3.88 3.05
C ASN A 11 0.85 -5.27 2.64
N LEU A 12 0.66 -5.47 1.34
CA LEU A 12 0.37 -6.77 0.75
C LEU A 12 1.60 -7.41 0.10
N GLY A 13 2.75 -6.72 0.09
CA GLY A 13 3.99 -7.24 -0.45
C GLY A 13 4.50 -8.50 0.27
N MET A 14 4.17 -8.66 1.55
CA MET A 14 4.45 -9.90 2.29
C MET A 14 3.73 -11.14 1.74
N PHE A 15 2.68 -10.95 0.94
CA PHE A 15 1.91 -12.01 0.30
C PHE A 15 2.31 -12.25 -1.16
N GLY A 16 3.37 -11.60 -1.66
CA GLY A 16 3.81 -11.72 -3.05
C GLY A 16 2.87 -11.03 -4.04
N ILE A 17 2.08 -10.04 -3.59
CA ILE A 17 1.18 -9.29 -4.47
C ILE A 17 1.99 -8.25 -5.25
N GLU A 18 2.03 -8.41 -6.57
CA GLU A 18 2.76 -7.53 -7.49
C GLU A 18 1.97 -6.25 -7.81
N THR A 19 0.63 -6.35 -7.91
CA THR A 19 -0.24 -5.22 -8.22
C THR A 19 -1.56 -5.32 -7.49
N PHE A 20 -2.04 -4.20 -6.94
CA PHE A 20 -3.40 -4.08 -6.43
C PHE A 20 -3.86 -2.62 -6.40
N THR A 21 -5.18 -2.43 -6.28
CA THR A 21 -5.79 -1.12 -6.09
C THR A 21 -6.31 -1.03 -4.65
N PRO A 22 -5.62 -0.28 -3.76
CA PRO A 22 -6.08 -0.09 -2.39
C PRO A 22 -7.42 0.65 -2.34
N ILE A 23 -8.27 0.30 -1.37
CA ILE A 23 -9.52 1.04 -1.09
C ILE A 23 -9.28 1.91 0.14
N VAL A 24 -9.62 3.20 0.05
CA VAL A 24 -9.46 4.16 1.14
C VAL A 24 -10.36 3.78 2.32
N ASN A 25 -9.79 3.72 3.52
CA ASN A 25 -10.53 3.54 4.76
C ASN A 25 -11.04 4.90 5.27
N GLN A 26 -12.29 5.26 4.97
CA GLN A 26 -12.87 6.51 5.48
C GLN A 26 -12.82 6.56 7.02
N PRO A 27 -12.44 7.69 7.64
CA PRO A 27 -12.31 9.04 7.08
C PRO A 27 -10.89 9.43 6.58
N ASP A 28 -9.98 8.49 6.36
CA ASP A 28 -8.64 8.80 5.84
C ASP A 28 -8.72 9.52 4.48
N ALA A 29 -7.80 10.44 4.22
CA ALA A 29 -7.74 11.16 2.95
C ALA A 29 -7.11 10.32 1.83
N ALA A 30 -6.21 9.39 2.17
CA ALA A 30 -5.53 8.52 1.22
C ALA A 30 -5.01 7.25 1.90
N ILE A 31 -4.66 6.26 1.07
CA ILE A 31 -4.04 5.01 1.49
C ILE A 31 -2.85 4.71 0.57
N LEU A 32 -1.73 4.25 1.14
CA LEU A 32 -0.59 3.72 0.39
C LEU A 32 -0.68 2.19 0.33
N GLY A 33 -0.69 1.65 -0.89
CA GLY A 33 -0.48 0.23 -1.12
C GLY A 33 0.98 -0.10 -1.30
N VAL A 34 1.50 -1.07 -0.54
CA VAL A 34 2.86 -1.61 -0.71
C VAL A 34 2.75 -3.02 -1.28
N CYS A 35 3.28 -3.19 -2.50
CA CYS A 35 3.40 -4.46 -3.22
C CYS A 35 4.69 -5.20 -2.85
N ALA A 36 4.89 -6.37 -3.44
CA ALA A 36 6.09 -7.18 -3.26
C ALA A 36 7.34 -6.40 -3.70
N VAL A 37 8.46 -6.69 -3.03
CA VAL A 37 9.79 -6.19 -3.44
C VAL A 37 10.37 -7.21 -4.41
N GLU A 38 10.81 -6.73 -5.56
CA GLU A 38 11.40 -7.54 -6.63
C GLU A 38 12.72 -6.93 -7.08
N ASP A 39 13.69 -7.80 -7.37
CA ASP A 39 14.95 -7.39 -7.98
C ASP A 39 14.72 -7.13 -9.47
N GLU A 40 14.54 -5.86 -9.84
CA GLU A 40 14.43 -5.44 -11.24
C GLU A 40 15.73 -4.83 -11.77
N LEU A 41 16.00 -5.06 -13.06
CA LEU A 41 17.10 -4.40 -13.75
C LEU A 41 16.75 -2.92 -13.97
N VAL A 42 17.55 -2.02 -13.40
CA VAL A 42 17.44 -0.57 -13.61
C VAL A 42 18.48 -0.14 -14.64
N MET A 43 18.05 0.59 -15.68
CA MET A 43 18.97 1.20 -16.64
C MET A 43 19.38 2.59 -16.12
N ASP A 44 20.69 2.85 -16.08
CA ASP A 44 21.28 4.16 -15.74
C ASP A 44 21.18 5.18 -16.88
#